data_AF-A0A6N8HBB6-F1
#
_entry.id   AF-A0A6N8HBB6-F1
#
_cell.length_a   1.000
_cell.length_b   1.000
_cell.length_c   1.000
_cell.angle_alpha   90.00
_cell.angle_beta   90.00
_cell.angle_gamma   90.00
#
_symmetry.space_group_name_H-M   'P 1'
#
loop_
_entity.id
_entity.type
_entity.pdbx_description
1 polymer ?
#
loop_
_entity_poly.entity_id
_entity_poly.type
_entity_poly.pdbx_seq_one_letter_code
_entity_poly.pdbx_strand_id
1 'polypeptide(L)'
;MKRNLLYVLTLAALTACSDKKKEEEQAIGPYQPNWESMKDHDATAEWFKDAKFGIYAHWGVLSVPAYANDWYARLMHVEGSEENKHHVETYGQPSEFGYHDFVPMFKAENFNADEWADLYVQAGAKFGGIVAEHHDGWANWDSKINPWNAKSMGPHRDLVGELEKAIHGKGLKFVTSFHMARNLQINKDNPDKWLDDESYFPYNPNMATSSEDPKLAKLYGNIPKEQFYREWLGQLEEVIDNYSPDLIYFDGKLSKLPDSLKAQFSAYYLNHAAKEGKQVIITHKEGELPKSVSIEDFEKGRANQITKEFWLTDETVSVGSWSYTNDLQLKTANDIVDILADIVSKNGALMLNISPMANGTIPQNQKDILITIGKWLKVNGEAIYGTRTWKVFGEGPTKQEKSGMFLDKLDYTAQDVRYTKKDNVIYAIVLGWPGENTTVTLQSFTKETLGEKIPQVETVSVLGSNEKIDFNIDDTGLHFTTPKQKVDDKAFVLKIVTK
;
A
#
# COMPACT_ATOMS: atom_id res chain seq x y z
N MET A 1 78.35 22.43 -44.47
CA MET A 1 77.24 21.51 -44.81
C MET A 1 76.14 21.68 -43.77
N LYS A 2 74.92 21.98 -44.22
CA LYS A 2 73.58 21.70 -43.62
C LYS A 2 73.54 21.52 -42.08
N ARG A 3 72.75 22.24 -41.28
CA ARG A 3 71.39 22.78 -41.46
C ARG A 3 71.02 23.56 -40.17
N ASN A 4 70.43 24.75 -40.33
CA ASN A 4 69.37 25.46 -39.58
C ASN A 4 68.98 24.95 -38.16
N LEU A 5 68.66 25.79 -37.16
CA LEU A 5 67.62 26.84 -37.20
C LEU A 5 67.69 27.75 -35.95
N LEU A 6 67.32 29.02 -36.14
CA LEU A 6 67.21 30.12 -35.16
C LEU A 6 66.39 29.78 -33.90
N TYR A 7 66.89 30.23 -32.74
CA TYR A 7 66.09 30.48 -31.54
C TYR A 7 65.48 31.89 -31.61
N VAL A 8 64.16 32.00 -31.52
CA VAL A 8 63.46 33.25 -31.23
C VAL A 8 62.77 33.09 -29.88
N LEU A 9 63.16 33.94 -28.93
CA LEU A 9 62.48 34.11 -27.65
C LEU A 9 61.10 34.73 -27.89
N THR A 10 60.06 34.12 -27.32
CA THR A 10 58.79 34.80 -27.05
C THR A 10 58.38 34.54 -25.61
N LEU A 11 58.28 35.65 -24.87
CA LEU A 11 57.81 35.78 -23.50
C LEU A 11 56.33 35.36 -23.44
N ALA A 12 55.99 34.34 -22.66
CA ALA A 12 54.61 33.97 -22.37
C ALA A 12 54.26 34.44 -20.96
N ALA A 13 53.38 35.44 -20.86
CA ALA A 13 52.75 35.86 -19.63
C ALA A 13 51.70 34.82 -19.21
N LEU A 14 51.86 34.27 -18.01
CA LEU A 14 50.89 33.40 -17.35
C LEU A 14 49.74 34.25 -16.79
N THR A 15 48.57 34.20 -17.42
CA THR A 15 47.30 34.54 -16.77
C THR A 15 46.56 33.25 -16.46
N ALA A 16 46.52 32.89 -15.17
CA ALA A 16 45.75 31.78 -14.65
C ALA A 16 44.26 32.17 -14.60
N CYS A 17 43.46 31.61 -15.51
CA CYS A 17 42.01 31.52 -15.34
C CYS A 17 41.70 30.23 -14.59
N SER A 18 41.29 30.38 -13.33
CA SER A 18 40.67 29.33 -12.53
C SER A 18 39.20 29.23 -12.96
N ASP A 19 38.93 28.42 -13.98
CA ASP A 19 37.56 27.95 -14.25
C ASP A 19 37.26 26.78 -13.31
N LYS A 20 36.65 27.10 -12.16
CA LYS A 20 35.87 26.13 -11.41
C LYS A 20 34.64 25.78 -12.24
N LYS A 21 34.76 24.76 -13.11
CA LYS A 21 33.60 24.02 -13.60
C LYS A 21 32.89 23.45 -12.37
N LYS A 22 31.73 24.02 -12.02
CA LYS A 22 30.70 23.26 -11.31
C LYS A 22 30.34 22.11 -12.25
N GLU A 23 30.63 20.88 -11.84
CA GLU A 23 29.92 19.73 -12.38
C GLU A 23 28.45 19.91 -11.96
N GLU A 24 27.66 20.49 -12.86
CA GLU A 24 26.22 20.26 -12.84
C GLU A 24 26.03 18.81 -13.25
N GLU A 25 25.86 17.96 -12.24
CA GLU A 25 25.36 16.60 -12.41
C GLU A 25 24.01 16.72 -13.12
N GLN A 26 24.02 16.45 -14.42
CA GLN A 26 22.87 16.65 -15.28
C GLN A 26 21.79 15.64 -14.85
N ALA A 27 20.77 16.12 -14.12
CA ALA A 27 19.68 15.26 -13.66
C ALA A 27 19.14 14.43 -14.85
N ILE A 28 18.96 13.13 -14.62
CA ILE A 28 18.54 12.14 -15.62
C ILE A 28 17.03 12.30 -15.96
N GLY A 29 16.43 13.46 -15.66
CA GLY A 29 15.03 13.76 -15.92
C GLY A 29 14.62 15.17 -15.46
N PRO A 30 13.32 15.49 -15.53
CA PRO A 30 12.81 16.85 -15.26
C PRO A 30 12.89 17.28 -13.78
N TYR A 31 13.11 16.35 -12.85
CA TYR A 31 13.08 16.62 -11.41
C TYR A 31 14.49 16.64 -10.81
N GLN A 32 14.78 17.71 -10.06
CA GLN A 32 15.96 17.82 -9.20
C GLN A 32 15.65 17.23 -7.81
N PRO A 33 16.66 16.74 -7.06
CA PRO A 33 16.48 16.11 -5.74
C PRO A 33 16.19 17.12 -4.62
N ASN A 34 15.14 17.93 -4.80
CA ASN A 34 14.62 18.86 -3.81
C ASN A 34 13.11 19.07 -4.02
N TRP A 35 12.39 19.36 -2.94
CA TRP A 35 10.93 19.48 -2.98
C TRP A 35 10.41 20.60 -3.88
N GLU A 36 11.15 21.71 -3.99
CA GLU A 36 10.78 22.84 -4.85
C GLU A 36 10.67 22.42 -6.31
N SER A 37 11.55 21.54 -6.79
CA SER A 37 11.51 21.01 -8.16
C SER A 37 10.31 20.10 -8.44
N MET A 38 9.69 19.53 -7.40
CA MET A 38 8.61 18.54 -7.53
C MET A 38 7.26 19.06 -7.01
N LYS A 39 7.18 20.33 -6.57
CA LYS A 39 5.99 20.91 -5.94
C LYS A 39 4.74 20.91 -6.83
N ASP A 40 4.94 20.97 -8.15
CA ASP A 40 3.89 21.03 -9.16
C ASP A 40 3.63 19.65 -9.81
N HIS A 41 4.23 18.58 -9.28
CA HIS A 41 3.94 17.22 -9.70
C HIS A 41 2.50 16.84 -9.32
N ASP A 42 1.80 16.13 -10.21
CA ASP A 42 0.52 15.50 -9.84
C ASP A 42 0.82 14.20 -9.11
N ALA A 43 0.86 14.27 -7.78
CA ALA A 43 1.03 13.10 -6.90
C ALA A 43 -0.05 12.02 -7.09
N THR A 44 -1.13 12.36 -7.79
CA THR A 44 -2.19 11.44 -8.14
C THR A 44 -2.12 11.05 -9.61
N ALA A 45 -2.50 9.81 -9.93
CA ALA A 45 -2.65 9.37 -11.30
C ALA A 45 -4.12 9.04 -11.56
N GLU A 46 -4.66 9.39 -12.73
CA GLU A 46 -6.05 9.07 -13.07
C GLU A 46 -6.28 7.56 -13.07
N TRP A 47 -5.29 6.77 -13.50
CA TRP A 47 -5.37 5.31 -13.41
C TRP A 47 -5.59 4.83 -11.97
N PHE A 48 -4.96 5.47 -10.98
CA PHE A 48 -5.07 5.09 -9.58
C PHE A 48 -6.41 5.53 -8.98
N LYS A 49 -6.87 6.74 -9.33
CA LYS A 49 -8.21 7.21 -8.99
C LYS A 49 -9.29 6.32 -9.59
N ASP A 50 -9.06 5.72 -10.76
CA ASP A 50 -10.02 4.82 -11.39
C ASP A 50 -9.95 3.39 -10.84
N ALA A 51 -8.77 2.98 -10.38
CA ALA A 51 -8.48 1.63 -9.92
C ALA A 51 -9.24 1.22 -8.67
N LYS A 52 -9.33 2.10 -7.65
CA LYS A 52 -10.05 1.95 -6.36
C LYS A 52 -9.67 0.77 -5.45
N PHE A 53 -9.32 -0.38 -5.99
CA PHE A 53 -9.09 -1.61 -5.23
C PHE A 53 -7.84 -2.33 -5.72
N GLY A 54 -6.97 -2.67 -4.79
CA GLY A 54 -5.76 -3.45 -5.04
C GLY A 54 -5.46 -4.44 -3.92
N ILE A 55 -4.52 -5.34 -4.17
CA ILE A 55 -4.15 -6.41 -3.21
C ILE A 55 -2.64 -6.50 -3.07
N TYR A 56 -2.15 -6.60 -1.84
CA TYR A 56 -0.74 -6.85 -1.56
C TYR A 56 -0.58 -7.91 -0.46
N ALA A 57 0.65 -8.31 -0.16
CA ALA A 57 0.91 -9.35 0.82
C ALA A 57 2.09 -9.02 1.75
N HIS A 58 1.86 -9.16 3.06
CA HIS A 58 2.91 -9.26 4.08
C HIS A 58 3.42 -10.70 4.14
N TRP A 59 4.50 -10.96 3.42
CA TRP A 59 5.05 -12.30 3.27
C TRP A 59 6.58 -12.27 3.16
N GLY A 60 7.24 -13.17 3.87
CA GLY A 60 8.70 -13.25 3.93
C GLY A 60 9.14 -14.18 5.06
N VAL A 61 10.36 -13.99 5.56
CA VAL A 61 10.90 -14.75 6.71
C VAL A 61 10.00 -14.58 7.94
N LEU A 62 9.36 -13.42 8.11
CA LEU A 62 8.40 -13.12 9.17
C LEU A 62 7.21 -14.07 9.21
N SER A 63 6.91 -14.78 8.11
CA SER A 63 5.82 -15.75 8.02
C SER A 63 6.20 -17.14 8.51
N VAL A 64 7.50 -17.43 8.70
CA VAL A 64 8.00 -18.75 9.13
C VAL A 64 7.50 -19.16 10.51
N PRO A 65 7.54 -18.30 11.55
CA PRO A 65 7.09 -18.69 12.88
C PRO A 65 5.58 -18.98 12.95
N ALA A 66 4.79 -18.38 12.06
CA ALA A 66 3.34 -18.49 12.00
C ALA A 66 2.64 -18.25 13.35
N TYR A 67 3.13 -17.26 14.12
CA TYR A 67 2.70 -16.99 15.49
C TYR A 67 2.53 -15.49 15.77
N ALA A 68 1.47 -15.15 16.51
CA ALA A 68 1.09 -13.82 16.98
C ALA A 68 0.84 -12.75 15.91
N ASN A 69 1.89 -12.24 15.25
CA ASN A 69 1.79 -11.15 14.29
C ASN A 69 3.07 -10.97 13.45
N ASP A 70 3.04 -10.06 12.48
CA ASP A 70 4.15 -9.64 11.61
C ASP A 70 5.30 -8.93 12.36
N TRP A 71 5.12 -8.58 13.63
CA TRP A 71 6.16 -8.07 14.52
C TRP A 71 6.86 -9.15 15.35
N TYR A 72 6.60 -10.44 15.08
CA TYR A 72 7.27 -11.55 15.77
C TYR A 72 8.80 -11.40 15.81
N ALA A 73 9.42 -10.99 14.70
CA ALA A 73 10.87 -10.78 14.60
C ALA A 73 11.41 -9.80 15.65
N ARG A 74 10.64 -8.75 15.97
CA ARG A 74 10.94 -7.84 17.07
C ARG A 74 10.62 -8.48 18.42
N LEU A 75 9.38 -8.95 18.57
CA LEU A 75 8.81 -9.29 19.88
C LEU A 75 9.43 -10.55 20.49
N MET A 76 9.98 -11.46 19.68
CA MET A 76 10.78 -12.59 20.17
C MET A 76 12.03 -12.15 20.95
N HIS A 77 12.52 -10.93 20.75
CA HIS A 77 13.67 -10.35 21.47
C HIS A 77 13.25 -9.47 22.65
N VAL A 78 11.95 -9.30 22.92
CA VAL A 78 11.45 -8.57 24.09
C VAL A 78 11.14 -9.60 25.18
N GLU A 79 12.05 -9.73 26.15
CA GLU A 79 11.95 -10.72 27.22
C GLU A 79 10.59 -10.64 27.95
N GLY A 80 9.92 -11.79 28.06
CA GLY A 80 8.63 -11.91 28.75
C GLY A 80 7.39 -11.56 27.92
N SER A 81 7.54 -11.11 26.66
CA SER A 81 6.43 -11.06 25.69
C SER A 81 5.90 -12.47 25.40
N GLU A 82 4.68 -12.56 24.85
CA GLU A 82 4.11 -13.86 24.46
C GLU A 82 4.92 -14.50 23.32
N GLU A 83 5.40 -13.70 22.38
CA GLU A 83 6.26 -14.13 21.27
C GLU A 83 7.60 -14.67 21.79
N ASN A 84 8.21 -14.01 22.78
CA ASN A 84 9.46 -14.46 23.41
C ASN A 84 9.26 -15.78 24.16
N LYS A 85 8.19 -15.92 24.95
CA LYS A 85 7.88 -17.19 25.64
C LYS A 85 7.69 -18.33 24.64
N HIS A 86 6.86 -18.10 23.62
CA HIS A 86 6.67 -19.07 22.54
C HIS A 86 7.99 -19.43 21.84
N HIS A 87 8.84 -18.43 21.59
CA HIS A 87 10.15 -18.63 20.97
C HIS A 87 11.05 -19.53 21.80
N VAL A 88 11.16 -19.25 23.11
CA VAL A 88 11.95 -20.05 24.06
C VAL A 88 11.44 -21.48 24.15
N GLU A 89 10.13 -21.67 24.18
CA GLU A 89 9.52 -23.00 24.25
C GLU A 89 9.68 -23.81 22.96
N THR A 90 9.69 -23.16 21.80
CA THR A 90 9.64 -23.83 20.48
C THR A 90 11.03 -23.97 19.82
N TYR A 91 11.86 -22.95 19.91
CA TYR A 91 13.13 -22.83 19.18
C TYR A 91 14.36 -22.72 20.10
N GLY A 92 14.18 -22.24 21.33
CA GLY A 92 15.25 -22.02 22.30
C GLY A 92 15.48 -20.53 22.58
N GLN A 93 16.56 -20.21 23.29
CA GLN A 93 16.84 -18.82 23.69
C GLN A 93 17.10 -17.94 22.45
N PRO A 94 16.56 -16.70 22.36
CA PRO A 94 16.85 -15.79 21.25
C PRO A 94 18.33 -15.43 21.06
N SER A 95 19.15 -15.61 22.08
CA SER A 95 20.61 -15.47 22.01
C SER A 95 21.32 -16.64 21.33
N GLU A 96 20.65 -17.80 21.22
CA GLU A 96 21.16 -19.03 20.60
C GLU A 96 20.49 -19.30 19.26
N PHE A 97 19.18 -19.07 19.17
CA PHE A 97 18.39 -19.11 17.94
C PHE A 97 17.84 -17.70 17.68
N GLY A 98 18.50 -16.94 16.83
CA GLY A 98 18.08 -15.59 16.47
C GLY A 98 17.09 -15.58 15.31
N TYR A 99 16.50 -14.42 15.03
CA TYR A 99 15.62 -14.26 13.86
C TYR A 99 16.27 -14.69 12.52
N HIS A 100 17.56 -14.47 12.36
CA HIS A 100 18.32 -14.89 11.18
C HIS A 100 18.30 -16.42 10.94
N ASP A 101 18.08 -17.22 11.97
CA ASP A 101 18.01 -18.69 11.86
C ASP A 101 16.70 -19.19 11.23
N PHE A 102 15.69 -18.31 11.08
CA PHE A 102 14.50 -18.61 10.27
C PHE A 102 14.75 -18.47 8.76
N VAL A 103 15.81 -17.79 8.33
CA VAL A 103 16.08 -17.55 6.89
C VAL A 103 16.18 -18.85 6.09
N PRO A 104 16.92 -19.90 6.52
CA PRO A 104 16.96 -21.18 5.81
C PRO A 104 15.63 -21.94 5.79
N MET A 105 14.69 -21.59 6.67
CA MET A 105 13.37 -22.21 6.76
C MET A 105 12.35 -21.54 5.82
N PHE A 106 12.60 -20.29 5.40
CA PHE A 106 11.80 -19.63 4.38
C PHE A 106 12.20 -20.13 2.98
N LYS A 107 11.47 -21.10 2.44
CA LYS A 107 11.79 -21.74 1.16
C LYS A 107 10.85 -21.39 0.01
N ALA A 108 9.66 -20.87 0.30
CA ALA A 108 8.64 -20.53 -0.70
C ALA A 108 8.33 -21.68 -1.71
N GLU A 109 8.30 -22.93 -1.23
CA GLU A 109 8.21 -24.14 -2.07
C GLU A 109 6.94 -24.22 -2.94
N ASN A 110 5.85 -23.61 -2.47
CA ASN A 110 4.55 -23.55 -3.14
C ASN A 110 4.24 -22.16 -3.72
N PHE A 111 5.19 -21.24 -3.73
CA PHE A 111 4.98 -19.92 -4.30
C PHE A 111 4.91 -19.99 -5.84
N ASN A 112 3.81 -19.47 -6.36
CA ASN A 112 3.56 -19.31 -7.79
C ASN A 112 3.01 -17.91 -8.06
N ALA A 113 3.81 -17.08 -8.73
CA ALA A 113 3.47 -15.70 -9.05
C ALA A 113 2.24 -15.57 -9.97
N ASP A 114 2.10 -16.47 -10.95
CA ASP A 114 0.95 -16.48 -11.87
C ASP A 114 -0.35 -16.82 -11.13
N GLU A 115 -0.31 -17.78 -10.20
CA GLU A 115 -1.49 -18.12 -9.38
C GLU A 115 -1.92 -16.97 -8.47
N TRP A 116 -0.95 -16.24 -7.90
CA TRP A 116 -1.26 -15.05 -7.10
C TRP A 116 -1.87 -13.94 -7.97
N ALA A 117 -1.27 -13.64 -9.13
CA ALA A 117 -1.80 -12.64 -10.04
C ALA A 117 -3.19 -13.01 -10.57
N ASP A 118 -3.44 -14.30 -10.87
CA ASP A 118 -4.75 -14.80 -11.27
C ASP A 118 -5.80 -14.66 -10.17
N LEU A 119 -5.42 -14.88 -8.90
CA LEU A 119 -6.30 -14.63 -7.77
C LEU A 119 -6.61 -13.13 -7.62
N TYR A 120 -5.63 -12.24 -7.84
CA TYR A 120 -5.85 -10.80 -7.76
C TYR A 120 -6.83 -10.32 -8.84
N VAL A 121 -6.71 -10.82 -10.07
CA VAL A 121 -7.68 -10.57 -11.15
C VAL A 121 -9.06 -11.10 -10.77
N GLN A 122 -9.14 -12.34 -10.27
CA GLN A 122 -10.40 -12.95 -9.84
C GLN A 122 -11.08 -12.16 -8.72
N ALA A 123 -10.30 -11.58 -7.81
CA ALA A 123 -10.78 -10.71 -6.74
C ALA A 123 -11.25 -9.34 -7.24
N GLY A 124 -10.94 -8.97 -8.49
CA GLY A 124 -11.30 -7.71 -9.10
C GLY A 124 -10.25 -6.60 -8.96
N ALA A 125 -9.11 -6.87 -8.30
CA ALA A 125 -8.06 -5.88 -8.11
C ALA A 125 -7.60 -5.24 -9.43
N LYS A 126 -7.13 -4.00 -9.36
CA LYS A 126 -6.57 -3.23 -10.49
C LYS A 126 -5.08 -2.92 -10.32
N PHE A 127 -4.59 -3.04 -9.10
CA PHE A 127 -3.18 -2.98 -8.75
C PHE A 127 -2.88 -4.05 -7.71
N GLY A 128 -1.64 -4.49 -7.62
CA GLY A 128 -1.22 -5.37 -6.55
C GLY A 128 0.26 -5.67 -6.52
N GLY A 129 0.69 -6.42 -5.51
CA GLY A 129 2.09 -6.78 -5.34
C GLY A 129 2.42 -7.30 -3.95
N ILE A 130 3.55 -6.87 -3.40
CA ILE A 130 4.13 -7.47 -2.18
C ILE A 130 4.85 -6.42 -1.34
N VAL A 131 4.98 -6.69 -0.04
CA VAL A 131 6.01 -6.07 0.79
C VAL A 131 7.38 -6.53 0.30
N ALA A 132 8.09 -5.64 -0.38
CA ALA A 132 9.41 -5.92 -0.94
C ALA A 132 10.45 -6.07 0.17
N GLU A 133 10.38 -5.20 1.18
CA GLU A 133 11.15 -5.33 2.44
C GLU A 133 10.31 -4.79 3.61
N HIS A 134 10.11 -5.63 4.63
CA HIS A 134 9.44 -5.25 5.86
C HIS A 134 10.44 -4.57 6.82
N HIS A 135 10.12 -4.44 8.10
CA HIS A 135 11.02 -3.84 9.09
C HIS A 135 12.23 -4.71 9.45
N ASP A 136 12.21 -5.98 9.06
CA ASP A 136 13.08 -7.05 9.55
C ASP A 136 14.42 -7.15 8.81
N GLY A 137 14.67 -6.27 7.83
CA GLY A 137 15.90 -6.21 7.04
C GLY A 137 16.02 -7.29 5.96
N TRP A 138 14.92 -7.99 5.65
CA TRP A 138 14.86 -9.03 4.62
C TRP A 138 14.28 -8.51 3.30
N ALA A 139 15.05 -8.65 2.22
CA ALA A 139 14.66 -8.28 0.87
C ALA A 139 14.05 -9.45 0.09
N ASN A 140 12.83 -9.31 -0.44
CA ASN A 140 12.16 -10.34 -1.25
C ASN A 140 12.62 -10.40 -2.73
N TRP A 141 13.64 -9.62 -3.13
CA TRP A 141 14.14 -9.55 -4.52
C TRP A 141 15.60 -9.99 -4.66
N ASP A 142 16.15 -10.00 -5.88
CA ASP A 142 17.57 -10.24 -6.13
C ASP A 142 18.45 -9.02 -5.83
N SER A 143 18.61 -8.71 -4.54
CA SER A 143 19.43 -7.56 -4.14
C SER A 143 20.94 -7.79 -4.27
N LYS A 144 21.66 -6.80 -4.79
CA LYS A 144 23.13 -6.71 -4.77
C LYS A 144 23.66 -5.92 -3.58
N ILE A 145 22.81 -5.12 -2.93
CA ILE A 145 23.17 -4.25 -1.81
C ILE A 145 22.93 -4.96 -0.47
N ASN A 146 21.76 -5.58 -0.31
CA ASN A 146 21.39 -6.30 0.89
C ASN A 146 21.67 -7.80 0.72
N PRO A 147 22.64 -8.38 1.46
CA PRO A 147 22.94 -9.80 1.35
C PRO A 147 21.81 -10.69 1.92
N TRP A 148 20.91 -10.14 2.74
CA TRP A 148 19.76 -10.87 3.30
C TRP A 148 18.58 -10.78 2.35
N ASN A 149 18.66 -11.54 1.26
CA ASN A 149 17.66 -11.50 0.21
C ASN A 149 17.24 -12.89 -0.31
N ALA A 150 16.02 -12.95 -0.85
CA ALA A 150 15.38 -14.19 -1.32
C ALA A 150 16.11 -14.88 -2.48
N LYS A 151 16.92 -14.14 -3.26
CA LYS A 151 17.71 -14.75 -4.33
C LYS A 151 18.96 -15.44 -3.81
N SER A 152 19.62 -14.83 -2.84
CA SER A 152 20.89 -15.31 -2.29
C SER A 152 20.69 -16.36 -1.20
N MET A 153 19.54 -16.35 -0.52
CA MET A 153 19.23 -17.20 0.63
C MET A 153 17.80 -17.72 0.57
N GLY A 154 17.50 -18.72 1.41
CA GLY A 154 16.15 -19.26 1.55
C GLY A 154 15.60 -19.82 0.23
N PRO A 155 14.65 -19.14 -0.46
CA PRO A 155 14.04 -19.64 -1.69
C PRO A 155 14.96 -19.74 -2.90
N HIS A 156 16.07 -18.99 -2.93
CA HIS A 156 16.94 -18.82 -4.10
C HIS A 156 16.23 -18.29 -5.36
N ARG A 157 15.21 -17.45 -5.15
CA ARG A 157 14.30 -16.90 -6.16
C ARG A 157 14.18 -15.39 -6.03
N ASP A 158 13.95 -14.72 -7.16
CA ASP A 158 13.62 -13.30 -7.19
C ASP A 158 12.10 -13.15 -7.09
N LEU A 159 11.56 -13.14 -5.87
CA LEU A 159 10.11 -13.22 -5.65
C LEU A 159 9.40 -11.97 -6.16
N VAL A 160 9.98 -10.78 -5.96
CA VAL A 160 9.47 -9.50 -6.47
C VAL A 160 9.48 -9.50 -8.00
N GLY A 161 10.59 -9.91 -8.63
CA GLY A 161 10.69 -9.95 -10.09
C GLY A 161 9.81 -11.00 -10.76
N GLU A 162 9.51 -12.11 -10.08
CA GLU A 162 8.52 -13.09 -10.56
C GLU A 162 7.08 -12.56 -10.46
N LEU A 163 6.74 -11.88 -9.36
CA LEU A 163 5.42 -11.24 -9.15
C LEU A 163 5.18 -10.07 -10.09
N GLU A 164 6.18 -9.23 -10.33
CA GLU A 164 6.11 -8.10 -11.27
C GLU A 164 5.65 -8.58 -12.66
N LYS A 165 6.38 -9.57 -13.23
CA LYS A 165 6.05 -10.15 -14.54
C LYS A 165 4.65 -10.72 -14.59
N ALA A 166 4.24 -11.46 -13.55
CA ALA A 166 2.90 -12.04 -13.50
C ALA A 166 1.81 -10.95 -13.44
N ILE A 167 1.99 -9.94 -12.59
CA ILE A 167 1.02 -8.86 -12.38
C ILE A 167 0.87 -8.00 -13.63
N HIS A 168 1.96 -7.55 -14.24
CA HIS A 168 1.92 -6.84 -15.52
C HIS A 168 1.39 -7.72 -16.65
N GLY A 169 1.74 -9.01 -16.66
CA GLY A 169 1.23 -10.00 -17.62
C GLY A 169 -0.29 -10.18 -17.56
N LYS A 170 -0.92 -9.88 -16.42
CA LYS A 170 -2.38 -9.85 -16.25
C LYS A 170 -3.01 -8.47 -16.44
N GLY A 171 -2.22 -7.46 -16.83
CA GLY A 171 -2.68 -6.08 -17.04
C GLY A 171 -3.00 -5.31 -15.76
N LEU A 172 -2.50 -5.77 -14.62
CA LEU A 172 -2.59 -5.07 -13.35
C LEU A 172 -1.41 -4.11 -13.18
N LYS A 173 -1.58 -3.09 -12.32
CA LYS A 173 -0.51 -2.19 -11.91
C LYS A 173 0.32 -2.80 -10.78
N PHE A 174 1.64 -2.70 -10.84
CA PHE A 174 2.53 -3.38 -9.89
C PHE A 174 2.87 -2.50 -8.69
N VAL A 175 2.85 -3.10 -7.49
CA VAL A 175 3.09 -2.43 -6.21
C VAL A 175 4.24 -3.07 -5.46
N THR A 176 5.12 -2.23 -4.92
CA THR A 176 6.14 -2.63 -3.94
C THR A 176 5.97 -1.79 -2.67
N SER A 177 5.90 -2.46 -1.53
CA SER A 177 5.78 -1.82 -0.22
C SER A 177 7.08 -1.94 0.58
N PHE A 178 7.52 -0.85 1.20
CA PHE A 178 8.78 -0.74 1.94
C PHE A 178 8.56 -0.19 3.35
N HIS A 179 9.10 -0.93 4.32
CA HIS A 179 8.96 -0.63 5.74
C HIS A 179 10.31 -0.47 6.44
N MET A 180 11.40 -0.51 5.67
CA MET A 180 12.76 -0.60 6.16
C MET A 180 13.23 0.61 6.99
N ALA A 181 12.62 1.80 6.90
CA ALA A 181 13.08 2.98 7.65
C ALA A 181 13.11 2.75 9.18
N ARG A 182 12.17 1.95 9.71
CA ARG A 182 12.14 1.57 11.12
C ARG A 182 13.29 0.65 11.52
N ASN A 183 13.88 -0.11 10.59
CA ASN A 183 14.97 -1.07 10.85
C ASN A 183 16.20 -0.40 11.50
N LEU A 184 16.58 0.80 11.05
CA LEU A 184 17.76 1.52 11.55
C LEU A 184 17.80 1.61 13.08
N GLN A 185 18.83 1.03 13.69
CA GLN A 185 19.05 1.11 15.13
C GLN A 185 19.55 2.51 15.51
N ILE A 186 18.80 3.20 16.37
CA ILE A 186 19.14 4.56 16.86
C ILE A 186 19.31 4.65 18.38
N ASN A 187 19.03 3.56 19.11
CA ASN A 187 18.99 3.55 20.57
C ASN A 187 20.17 2.80 21.22
N LYS A 188 21.17 2.38 20.44
CA LYS A 188 22.38 1.68 20.94
C LYS A 188 22.96 2.32 22.20
N ASP A 189 23.16 3.63 22.19
CA ASP A 189 23.79 4.38 23.28
C ASP A 189 22.79 4.91 24.33
N ASN A 190 21.51 4.50 24.27
CA ASN A 190 20.43 4.98 25.13
C ASN A 190 19.71 3.82 25.84
N PRO A 191 20.26 3.29 26.96
CA PRO A 191 19.70 2.12 27.65
C PRO A 191 18.22 2.20 28.00
N ASP A 192 17.75 3.39 28.41
CA ASP A 192 16.34 3.61 28.75
C ASP A 192 15.39 3.45 27.57
N LYS A 193 15.92 3.44 26.34
CA LYS A 193 15.18 3.35 25.07
C LYS A 193 15.46 2.07 24.29
N TRP A 194 16.16 1.12 24.89
CA TRP A 194 16.51 -0.14 24.23
C TRP A 194 15.29 -0.95 23.78
N LEU A 195 14.14 -0.76 24.42
CA LEU A 195 12.87 -1.41 24.07
C LEU A 195 11.91 -0.52 23.28
N ASP A 196 12.28 0.72 22.93
CA ASP A 196 11.43 1.61 22.13
C ASP A 196 11.28 1.06 20.71
N ASP A 197 10.14 1.32 20.06
CA ASP A 197 9.83 0.82 18.71
C ASP A 197 10.26 1.78 17.58
N GLU A 198 10.88 2.91 17.92
CA GLU A 198 11.54 3.80 16.97
C GLU A 198 12.65 3.07 16.19
N SER A 199 13.30 2.08 16.81
CA SER A 199 14.12 1.06 16.13
C SER A 199 13.35 -0.25 16.13
N TYR A 200 13.28 -0.94 15.00
CA TYR A 200 12.46 -2.15 14.88
C TYR A 200 12.96 -3.28 15.78
N PHE A 201 14.26 -3.51 15.88
CA PHE A 201 14.81 -4.49 16.82
C PHE A 201 15.17 -3.80 18.14
N PRO A 202 14.83 -4.39 19.31
CA PRO A 202 15.30 -3.88 20.58
C PRO A 202 16.81 -4.06 20.66
N TYR A 203 17.50 -3.10 21.27
CA TYR A 203 18.94 -3.23 21.49
C TYR A 203 19.21 -4.09 22.73
N ASN A 204 19.82 -5.25 22.56
CA ASN A 204 20.21 -6.11 23.68
C ASN A 204 21.66 -6.59 23.47
N PRO A 205 22.62 -6.19 24.34
CA PRO A 205 24.03 -6.58 24.25
C PRO A 205 24.30 -8.09 24.23
N ASN A 206 23.33 -8.90 24.66
CA ASN A 206 23.46 -10.36 24.75
C ASN A 206 22.76 -11.10 23.60
N MET A 207 22.20 -10.38 22.62
CA MET A 207 21.46 -10.97 21.49
C MET A 207 21.99 -10.47 20.14
N ALA A 208 21.64 -11.18 19.07
CA ALA A 208 22.06 -10.83 17.70
C ALA A 208 21.61 -9.43 17.25
N THR A 209 20.57 -8.86 17.89
CA THR A 209 20.06 -7.51 17.58
C THR A 209 21.06 -6.39 17.83
N SER A 210 22.11 -6.63 18.64
CA SER A 210 23.22 -5.69 18.88
C SER A 210 24.52 -6.10 18.19
N SER A 211 24.49 -7.13 17.34
CA SER A 211 25.68 -7.67 16.68
C SER A 211 26.40 -6.60 15.85
N GLU A 212 27.73 -6.58 15.93
CA GLU A 212 28.61 -5.77 15.09
C GLU A 212 29.25 -6.59 13.94
N ASP A 213 28.89 -7.88 13.83
CA ASP A 213 29.25 -8.66 12.64
C ASP A 213 28.67 -7.96 11.38
N PRO A 214 29.47 -7.66 10.35
CA PRO A 214 29.02 -6.84 9.23
C PRO A 214 27.77 -7.37 8.52
N LYS A 215 27.57 -8.70 8.51
CA LYS A 215 26.42 -9.31 7.86
C LYS A 215 25.20 -9.24 8.79
N LEU A 216 25.30 -9.70 10.03
CA LEU A 216 24.17 -9.66 10.97
C LEU A 216 23.75 -8.23 11.30
N ALA A 217 24.70 -7.31 11.47
CA ALA A 217 24.43 -5.90 11.72
C ALA A 217 23.51 -5.28 10.67
N LYS A 218 23.64 -5.67 9.39
CA LYS A 218 22.74 -5.22 8.32
C LYS A 218 21.30 -5.69 8.52
N LEU A 219 21.08 -6.99 8.80
CA LEU A 219 19.73 -7.53 9.02
C LEU A 219 19.03 -6.82 10.19
N TYR A 220 19.76 -6.64 11.29
CA TYR A 220 19.22 -6.05 12.52
C TYR A 220 19.26 -4.51 12.55
N GLY A 221 19.69 -3.86 11.46
CA GLY A 221 19.78 -2.40 11.37
C GLY A 221 20.83 -1.75 12.27
N ASN A 222 21.72 -2.53 12.88
CA ASN A 222 22.78 -2.07 13.77
C ASN A 222 24.03 -1.62 13.00
N ILE A 223 23.83 -0.82 11.95
CA ILE A 223 24.87 -0.25 11.11
C ILE A 223 24.97 1.27 11.29
N PRO A 224 26.10 1.90 10.92
CA PRO A 224 26.21 3.36 10.94
C PRO A 224 25.12 4.04 10.11
N LYS A 225 24.52 5.12 10.62
CA LYS A 225 23.42 5.84 9.96
C LYS A 225 23.73 6.23 8.52
N GLU A 226 24.93 6.74 8.26
CA GLU A 226 25.35 7.13 6.89
C GLU A 226 25.41 5.93 5.94
N GLN A 227 25.76 4.75 6.44
CA GLN A 227 25.70 3.54 5.63
C GLN A 227 24.23 3.15 5.37
N PHE A 228 23.39 3.15 6.40
CA PHE A 228 21.97 2.88 6.26
C PHE A 228 21.29 3.81 5.25
N TYR A 229 21.56 5.12 5.29
CA TYR A 229 20.98 6.09 4.36
C TYR A 229 21.36 5.81 2.90
N ARG A 230 22.62 5.47 2.62
CA ARG A 230 23.06 5.09 1.28
C ARG A 230 22.40 3.79 0.81
N GLU A 231 22.33 2.79 1.68
CA GLU A 231 21.74 1.50 1.34
C GLU A 231 20.21 1.57 1.21
N TRP A 232 19.53 2.41 2.00
CA TRP A 232 18.10 2.67 1.88
C TRP A 232 17.75 3.24 0.51
N LEU A 233 18.48 4.28 0.06
CA LEU A 233 18.25 4.87 -1.26
C LEU A 233 18.64 3.89 -2.37
N GLY A 234 19.82 3.27 -2.28
CA GLY A 234 20.30 2.34 -3.30
C GLY A 234 19.40 1.11 -3.49
N GLN A 235 18.80 0.58 -2.43
CA GLN A 235 17.84 -0.53 -2.54
C GLN A 235 16.54 -0.11 -3.24
N LEU A 236 16.06 1.11 -3.00
CA LEU A 236 14.91 1.65 -3.73
C LEU A 236 15.23 1.85 -5.21
N GLU A 237 16.41 2.40 -5.52
CA GLU A 237 16.90 2.54 -6.90
C GLU A 237 17.01 1.19 -7.59
N GLU A 238 17.54 0.16 -6.91
CA GLU A 238 17.64 -1.20 -7.43
C GLU A 238 16.26 -1.80 -7.77
N VAL A 239 15.24 -1.58 -6.93
CA VAL A 239 13.87 -2.04 -7.22
C VAL A 239 13.25 -1.25 -8.37
N ILE A 240 13.48 0.06 -8.43
CA ILE A 240 12.97 0.92 -9.51
C ILE A 240 13.56 0.48 -10.86
N ASP A 241 14.87 0.29 -10.92
CA ASP A 241 15.59 -0.06 -12.14
C ASP A 241 15.23 -1.46 -12.64
N ASN A 242 15.08 -2.43 -11.73
CA ASN A 242 14.85 -3.82 -12.10
C ASN A 242 13.38 -4.14 -12.39
N TYR A 243 12.44 -3.48 -11.70
CA TYR A 243 11.04 -3.90 -11.67
C TYR A 243 10.05 -2.78 -12.01
N SER A 244 10.51 -1.53 -12.07
CA SER A 244 9.71 -0.36 -12.42
C SER A 244 8.28 -0.40 -11.84
N PRO A 245 8.11 -0.35 -10.51
CA PRO A 245 6.79 -0.37 -9.90
C PRO A 245 5.91 0.78 -10.41
N ASP A 246 4.59 0.60 -10.35
CA ASP A 246 3.60 1.66 -10.61
C ASP A 246 3.24 2.40 -9.31
N LEU A 247 3.37 1.73 -8.16
CA LEU A 247 3.16 2.31 -6.84
C LEU A 247 4.28 1.86 -5.89
N ILE A 248 4.95 2.83 -5.27
CA ILE A 248 5.85 2.58 -4.14
C ILE A 248 5.15 3.04 -2.87
N TYR A 249 4.93 2.10 -1.97
CA TYR A 249 4.33 2.35 -0.68
C TYR A 249 5.41 2.46 0.39
N PHE A 250 5.29 3.46 1.27
CA PHE A 250 6.10 3.52 2.49
C PHE A 250 5.25 3.38 3.73
N ASP A 251 5.70 2.50 4.61
CA ASP A 251 5.25 2.49 5.99
C ASP A 251 5.90 3.63 6.81
N GLY A 252 5.52 3.75 8.08
CA GLY A 252 5.97 4.82 8.96
C GLY A 252 7.48 4.83 9.29
N LYS A 253 7.90 5.89 9.99
CA LYS A 253 9.28 6.18 10.42
C LYS A 253 10.21 6.68 9.32
N LEU A 254 9.68 7.19 8.21
CA LEU A 254 10.45 8.00 7.27
C LEU A 254 11.01 9.28 7.93
N SER A 255 10.42 9.73 9.04
CA SER A 255 10.94 10.81 9.90
C SER A 255 12.37 10.57 10.42
N LYS A 256 12.86 9.32 10.44
CA LYS A 256 14.25 8.99 10.79
C LYS A 256 15.27 9.31 9.69
N LEU A 257 14.78 9.59 8.49
CA LEU A 257 15.58 9.85 7.31
C LEU A 257 15.69 11.36 7.06
N PRO A 258 16.84 11.87 6.59
CA PRO A 258 16.97 13.26 6.17
C PRO A 258 15.99 13.59 5.04
N ASP A 259 15.40 14.78 5.06
CA ASP A 259 14.51 15.26 3.98
C ASP A 259 15.21 15.26 2.62
N SER A 260 16.51 15.53 2.58
CA SER A 260 17.30 15.48 1.35
C SER A 260 17.37 14.07 0.76
N LEU A 261 17.35 13.03 1.57
CA LEU A 261 17.37 11.64 1.12
C LEU A 261 16.01 11.24 0.55
N LYS A 262 14.92 11.62 1.23
CA LYS A 262 13.55 11.43 0.76
C LYS A 262 13.29 12.16 -0.57
N ALA A 263 13.85 13.36 -0.73
CA ALA A 263 13.77 14.12 -1.97
C ALA A 263 14.61 13.49 -3.11
N GLN A 264 15.77 12.91 -2.81
CA GLN A 264 16.58 12.14 -3.77
C GLN A 264 15.80 10.94 -4.30
N PHE A 265 15.24 10.12 -3.41
CA PHE A 265 14.39 9.00 -3.80
C PHE A 265 13.23 9.47 -4.69
N SER A 266 12.50 10.51 -4.26
CA SER A 266 11.31 10.98 -5.00
C SER A 266 11.69 11.46 -6.40
N ALA A 267 12.76 12.25 -6.52
CA ALA A 267 13.25 12.70 -7.82
C ALA A 267 13.72 11.54 -8.70
N TYR A 268 14.41 10.55 -8.13
CA TYR A 268 14.85 9.35 -8.85
C TYR A 268 13.67 8.61 -9.46
N TYR A 269 12.67 8.28 -8.64
CA TYR A 269 11.51 7.51 -9.08
C TYR A 269 10.65 8.27 -10.10
N LEU A 270 10.45 9.58 -9.89
CA LEU A 270 9.68 10.41 -10.81
C LEU A 270 10.42 10.63 -12.14
N ASN A 271 11.75 10.74 -12.13
CA ASN A 271 12.55 10.80 -13.36
C ASN A 271 12.53 9.47 -14.13
N HIS A 272 12.61 8.34 -13.43
CA HIS A 272 12.41 7.02 -14.03
C HIS A 272 11.04 6.92 -14.69
N ALA A 273 9.97 7.30 -13.98
CA ALA A 273 8.61 7.29 -14.50
C ALA A 273 8.45 8.19 -15.73
N ALA A 274 9.06 9.38 -15.73
CA ALA A 274 9.06 10.29 -16.87
C ALA A 274 9.78 9.69 -18.09
N LYS A 275 10.90 9.01 -17.89
CA LYS A 275 11.65 8.30 -18.94
C LYS A 275 10.83 7.15 -19.54
N GLU A 276 10.11 6.41 -18.71
CA GLU A 276 9.21 5.31 -19.12
C GLU A 276 7.86 5.80 -19.66
N GLY A 277 7.59 7.11 -19.63
CA GLY A 277 6.34 7.70 -20.10
C GLY A 277 5.12 7.26 -19.28
N LYS A 278 5.28 7.01 -17.98
CA LYS A 278 4.20 6.56 -17.08
C LYS A 278 4.00 7.49 -15.87
N GLN A 279 2.79 7.47 -15.32
CA GLN A 279 2.49 8.08 -14.02
C GLN A 279 2.63 7.02 -12.93
N VAL A 280 3.31 7.39 -11.84
CA VAL A 280 3.55 6.53 -10.68
C VAL A 280 2.93 7.12 -9.43
N ILE A 281 2.75 6.29 -8.41
CA ILE A 281 2.24 6.69 -7.10
C ILE A 281 3.31 6.47 -6.04
N ILE A 282 3.45 7.43 -5.12
CA ILE A 282 4.19 7.30 -3.88
C ILE A 282 3.18 7.45 -2.74
N THR A 283 3.19 6.57 -1.73
CA THR A 283 2.37 6.75 -0.53
C THR A 283 3.21 7.02 0.70
N HIS A 284 2.59 7.57 1.74
CA HIS A 284 3.21 7.81 3.04
C HIS A 284 2.19 7.70 4.16
N LYS A 285 2.69 7.47 5.37
CA LYS A 285 1.93 7.58 6.61
C LYS A 285 2.21 8.93 7.28
N GLU A 286 1.25 9.41 8.07
CA GLU A 286 1.42 10.45 9.09
C GLU A 286 2.09 11.75 8.60
N GLY A 287 1.85 12.14 7.34
CA GLY A 287 2.45 13.34 6.75
C GLY A 287 3.99 13.30 6.60
N GLU A 288 4.62 12.11 6.61
CA GLU A 288 6.09 11.99 6.56
C GLU A 288 6.72 12.32 5.18
N LEU A 289 5.88 12.50 4.14
CA LEU A 289 6.26 13.00 2.81
C LEU A 289 5.34 14.15 2.34
N PRO A 290 5.83 15.08 1.49
CA PRO A 290 4.99 16.16 0.98
C PRO A 290 3.87 15.67 0.07
N LYS A 291 2.66 16.17 0.29
CA LYS A 291 1.46 15.86 -0.52
C LYS A 291 1.56 16.27 -2.00
N SER A 292 2.55 17.10 -2.37
CA SER A 292 2.84 17.43 -3.76
C SER A 292 3.47 16.27 -4.54
N VAL A 293 4.02 15.27 -3.85
CA VAL A 293 4.68 14.11 -4.50
C VAL A 293 4.12 12.76 -4.05
N SER A 294 3.35 12.73 -2.97
CA SER A 294 2.85 11.50 -2.38
C SER A 294 1.40 11.61 -1.89
N ILE A 295 0.75 10.46 -1.78
CA ILE A 295 -0.61 10.30 -1.29
C ILE A 295 -0.56 9.82 0.18
N GLU A 296 -1.43 10.39 1.02
CA GLU A 296 -1.60 9.93 2.41
C GLU A 296 -2.26 8.55 2.42
N ASP A 297 -1.75 7.66 3.26
CA ASP A 297 -2.27 6.34 3.48
C ASP A 297 -2.67 6.11 4.95
N PHE A 298 -3.91 5.69 5.18
CA PHE A 298 -4.43 5.45 6.54
C PHE A 298 -4.45 3.95 6.88
N GLU A 299 -3.50 3.53 7.72
CA GLU A 299 -3.42 2.15 8.24
C GLU A 299 -4.68 1.72 8.95
N LYS A 300 -5.36 0.69 8.43
CA LYS A 300 -6.62 0.16 8.98
C LYS A 300 -7.58 1.29 9.36
N GLY A 301 -7.57 2.32 8.53
CA GLY A 301 -8.11 3.64 8.81
C GLY A 301 -8.99 4.10 7.66
N ARG A 302 -9.39 5.39 7.72
CA ARG A 302 -10.06 6.10 6.61
C ARG A 302 -10.44 7.52 7.04
N ALA A 303 -10.77 8.35 6.05
CA ALA A 303 -11.44 9.61 6.29
C ALA A 303 -12.90 9.40 6.79
N ASN A 304 -13.38 10.29 7.66
CA ASN A 304 -14.79 10.31 8.10
C ASN A 304 -15.70 11.15 7.20
N GLN A 305 -15.14 11.89 6.25
CA GLN A 305 -15.85 12.79 5.33
C GLN A 305 -15.21 12.79 3.94
N ILE A 306 -15.88 13.39 2.95
CA ILE A 306 -15.30 13.60 1.62
C ILE A 306 -14.07 14.50 1.75
N THR A 307 -12.95 14.06 1.20
CA THR A 307 -11.71 14.85 1.13
C THR A 307 -11.51 15.45 -0.26
N LYS A 308 -10.79 16.58 -0.32
CA LYS A 308 -10.35 17.18 -1.59
C LYS A 308 -9.27 16.32 -2.26
N GLU A 309 -8.27 15.91 -1.47
CA GLU A 309 -7.17 15.07 -1.91
C GLU A 309 -7.61 13.61 -1.97
N PHE A 310 -7.08 12.87 -2.94
CA PHE A 310 -7.25 11.42 -3.00
C PHE A 310 -6.33 10.78 -1.96
N TRP A 311 -6.77 9.68 -1.35
CA TRP A 311 -6.03 8.96 -0.29
C TRP A 311 -6.08 7.45 -0.49
N LEU A 312 -5.15 6.75 0.13
CA LEU A 312 -5.14 5.29 0.21
C LEU A 312 -5.53 4.86 1.64
N THR A 313 -6.14 3.69 1.74
CA THR A 313 -6.17 2.92 2.98
C THR A 313 -5.66 1.53 2.67
N ASP A 314 -4.74 1.07 3.47
CA ASP A 314 -4.41 -0.33 3.66
C ASP A 314 -5.30 -0.95 4.75
N GLU A 315 -5.83 -2.12 4.45
CA GLU A 315 -6.60 -2.97 5.37
C GLU A 315 -6.17 -4.41 5.13
N THR A 316 -6.51 -5.33 6.02
CA THR A 316 -6.17 -6.75 5.88
C THR A 316 -7.41 -7.65 5.88
N VAL A 317 -7.35 -8.77 5.16
CA VAL A 317 -8.38 -9.82 5.23
C VAL A 317 -8.47 -10.47 6.61
N SER A 318 -7.43 -10.34 7.42
CA SER A 318 -7.32 -10.90 8.76
C SER A 318 -7.85 -9.98 9.86
N VAL A 319 -7.96 -10.51 11.07
CA VAL A 319 -8.16 -9.75 12.31
C VAL A 319 -6.87 -9.85 13.12
N GLY A 320 -6.31 -8.71 13.51
CA GLY A 320 -5.08 -8.65 14.31
C GLY A 320 -3.82 -8.47 13.48
N SER A 321 -3.32 -9.55 12.86
CA SER A 321 -1.99 -9.63 12.20
C SER A 321 -2.02 -9.31 10.71
N TRP A 322 -0.98 -8.69 10.15
CA TRP A 322 -0.81 -8.58 8.69
C TRP A 322 -0.25 -9.87 8.06
N SER A 323 0.58 -10.62 8.77
CA SER A 323 1.16 -11.88 8.31
C SER A 323 0.39 -13.10 8.77
N TYR A 324 0.71 -14.26 8.18
CA TYR A 324 0.04 -15.52 8.52
C TYR A 324 0.37 -15.96 9.95
N THR A 325 -0.66 -16.36 10.69
CA THR A 325 -0.54 -17.10 11.96
C THR A 325 -1.40 -18.35 11.94
N ASN A 326 -1.05 -19.36 12.74
CA ASN A 326 -1.80 -20.61 12.81
C ASN A 326 -3.25 -20.43 13.28
N ASP A 327 -3.51 -19.39 14.08
CA ASP A 327 -4.80 -19.02 14.65
C ASP A 327 -5.46 -17.81 13.96
N LEU A 328 -4.96 -17.42 12.78
CA LEU A 328 -5.36 -16.21 12.08
C LEU A 328 -6.87 -16.17 11.83
N GLN A 329 -7.54 -15.25 12.52
CA GLN A 329 -8.95 -14.97 12.30
C GLN A 329 -9.12 -14.07 11.08
N LEU A 330 -10.24 -14.19 10.36
CA LEU A 330 -10.51 -13.47 9.13
C LEU A 330 -11.76 -12.60 9.24
N LYS A 331 -11.74 -11.45 8.57
CA LYS A 331 -12.94 -10.67 8.26
C LYS A 331 -13.79 -11.41 7.23
N THR A 332 -15.06 -11.04 7.12
CA THR A 332 -15.92 -11.56 6.07
C THR A 332 -15.75 -10.78 4.76
N ALA A 333 -16.16 -11.38 3.63
CA ALA A 333 -16.22 -10.64 2.37
C ALA A 333 -17.17 -9.43 2.44
N ASN A 334 -18.22 -9.49 3.28
CA ASN A 334 -19.11 -8.36 3.48
C ASN A 334 -18.38 -7.17 4.11
N ASP A 335 -17.63 -7.43 5.19
CA ASP A 335 -16.87 -6.38 5.88
C ASP A 335 -15.96 -5.61 4.90
N ILE A 336 -15.30 -6.34 4.00
CA ILE A 336 -14.40 -5.73 3.00
C ILE A 336 -15.17 -4.95 1.93
N VAL A 337 -16.32 -5.44 1.46
CA VAL A 337 -17.17 -4.72 0.50
C VAL A 337 -17.70 -3.42 1.11
N ASP A 338 -18.13 -3.45 2.36
CA ASP A 338 -18.60 -2.27 3.09
C ASP A 338 -17.48 -1.23 3.26
N ILE A 339 -16.29 -1.69 3.68
CA ILE A 339 -15.10 -0.85 3.79
C ILE A 339 -14.76 -0.21 2.43
N LEU A 340 -14.75 -1.00 1.35
CA LEU A 340 -14.48 -0.50 0.00
C LEU A 340 -15.50 0.57 -0.43
N ALA A 341 -16.79 0.33 -0.22
CA ALA A 341 -17.85 1.28 -0.57
C ALA A 341 -17.73 2.59 0.21
N ASP A 342 -17.45 2.52 1.52
CA ASP A 342 -17.23 3.70 2.37
C ASP A 342 -16.00 4.51 1.92
N ILE A 343 -14.87 3.84 1.67
CA ILE A 343 -13.62 4.46 1.19
C ILE A 343 -13.85 5.19 -0.15
N VAL A 344 -14.44 4.50 -1.13
CA VAL A 344 -14.61 5.05 -2.49
C VAL A 344 -15.57 6.25 -2.48
N SER A 345 -16.62 6.20 -1.65
CA SER A 345 -17.57 7.31 -1.50
C SER A 345 -16.96 8.59 -0.91
N LYS A 346 -15.81 8.46 -0.23
CA LYS A 346 -15.07 9.54 0.45
C LYS A 346 -13.75 9.91 -0.23
N ASN A 347 -13.60 9.56 -1.51
CA ASN A 347 -12.46 9.91 -2.36
C ASN A 347 -11.17 9.11 -2.07
N GLY A 348 -11.28 7.84 -1.67
CA GLY A 348 -10.12 6.99 -1.43
C GLY A 348 -10.03 5.75 -2.33
N ALA A 349 -8.93 5.01 -2.19
CA ALA A 349 -8.72 3.66 -2.70
C ALA A 349 -8.35 2.70 -1.56
N LEU A 350 -8.70 1.42 -1.71
CA LEU A 350 -8.41 0.35 -0.77
C LEU A 350 -7.28 -0.54 -1.32
N MET A 351 -6.24 -0.77 -0.51
CA MET A 351 -5.21 -1.77 -0.76
C MET A 351 -5.33 -2.87 0.31
N LEU A 352 -5.86 -4.02 -0.09
CA LEU A 352 -6.16 -5.11 0.83
C LEU A 352 -4.96 -6.07 0.96
N ASN A 353 -4.45 -6.22 2.16
CA ASN A 353 -3.44 -7.21 2.50
C ASN A 353 -4.04 -8.61 2.58
N ILE A 354 -3.26 -9.58 2.08
CA ILE A 354 -3.44 -11.01 2.32
C ILE A 354 -2.24 -11.55 3.10
N SER A 355 -2.41 -12.72 3.72
CA SER A 355 -1.43 -13.31 4.64
C SER A 355 -1.04 -14.73 4.18
N PRO A 356 -0.15 -14.87 3.18
CA PRO A 356 0.34 -16.17 2.72
C PRO A 356 1.17 -16.89 3.79
N MET A 357 1.14 -18.22 3.76
CA MET A 357 2.02 -19.05 4.59
C MET A 357 3.47 -18.96 4.13
N ALA A 358 4.46 -19.27 4.98
CA ALA A 358 5.88 -19.22 4.63
C ALA A 358 6.28 -19.99 3.36
N ASN A 359 5.57 -21.06 3.01
CA ASN A 359 5.82 -21.81 1.78
C ASN A 359 5.24 -21.15 0.51
N GLY A 360 4.54 -20.01 0.62
CA GLY A 360 3.94 -19.28 -0.51
C GLY A 360 2.48 -19.64 -0.82
N THR A 361 1.90 -20.60 -0.09
CA THR A 361 0.48 -20.93 -0.21
C THR A 361 -0.37 -19.81 0.40
N ILE A 362 -1.26 -19.22 -0.41
CA ILE A 362 -2.37 -18.40 0.12
C ILE A 362 -3.43 -19.36 0.69
N PRO A 363 -3.79 -19.26 1.98
CA PRO A 363 -4.79 -20.12 2.59
C PRO A 363 -6.15 -20.08 1.87
N GLN A 364 -6.84 -21.22 1.74
CA GLN A 364 -8.09 -21.33 0.97
C GLN A 364 -9.19 -20.41 1.52
N ASN A 365 -9.29 -20.27 2.84
CA ASN A 365 -10.25 -19.37 3.48
C ASN A 365 -10.04 -17.89 3.09
N GLN A 366 -8.79 -17.45 2.87
CA GLN A 366 -8.51 -16.12 2.32
C GLN A 366 -8.88 -16.05 0.83
N LYS A 367 -8.55 -17.08 0.03
CA LYS A 367 -8.94 -17.15 -1.39
C LYS A 367 -10.46 -17.03 -1.57
N ASP A 368 -11.24 -17.71 -0.72
CA ASP A 368 -12.70 -17.72 -0.79
C ASP A 368 -13.29 -16.32 -0.53
N ILE A 369 -12.72 -15.55 0.40
CA ILE A 369 -13.09 -14.16 0.66
C ILE A 369 -12.84 -13.31 -0.60
N LEU A 370 -11.64 -13.40 -1.17
CA LEU A 370 -11.25 -12.64 -2.35
C LEU A 370 -12.13 -12.98 -3.56
N ILE A 371 -12.38 -14.26 -3.81
CA ILE A 371 -13.27 -14.71 -4.89
C ILE A 371 -14.70 -14.21 -4.68
N THR A 372 -15.17 -14.16 -3.43
CA THR A 372 -16.50 -13.62 -3.09
C THR A 372 -16.59 -12.12 -3.36
N ILE A 373 -15.56 -11.35 -2.97
CA ILE A 373 -15.44 -9.92 -3.31
C ILE A 373 -15.43 -9.72 -4.83
N GLY A 374 -14.65 -10.52 -5.55
CA GLY A 374 -14.57 -10.47 -7.00
C GLY A 374 -15.88 -10.77 -7.72
N LYS A 375 -16.67 -11.73 -7.23
CA LYS A 375 -18.03 -11.99 -7.73
C LYS A 375 -18.94 -10.78 -7.57
N TRP A 376 -18.86 -10.09 -6.44
CA TRP A 376 -19.61 -8.85 -6.21
C TRP A 376 -19.15 -7.73 -7.15
N LEU A 377 -17.84 -7.51 -7.28
CA LEU A 377 -17.26 -6.49 -8.17
C LEU A 377 -17.51 -6.76 -9.66
N LYS A 378 -17.70 -8.03 -10.06
CA LYS A 378 -18.08 -8.36 -11.43
C LYS A 378 -19.47 -7.83 -11.80
N VAL A 379 -20.39 -7.79 -10.85
CA VAL A 379 -21.77 -7.29 -11.05
C VAL A 379 -21.83 -5.78 -10.78
N ASN A 380 -21.22 -5.34 -9.68
CA ASN A 380 -21.40 -4.01 -9.12
C ASN A 380 -20.22 -3.06 -9.37
N GLY A 381 -19.16 -3.53 -10.05
CA GLY A 381 -17.92 -2.77 -10.24
C GLY A 381 -18.09 -1.46 -11.00
N GLU A 382 -19.16 -1.28 -11.78
CA GLU A 382 -19.50 0.01 -12.41
C GLU A 382 -19.72 1.13 -11.38
N ALA A 383 -20.18 0.78 -10.17
CA ALA A 383 -20.37 1.72 -9.06
C ALA A 383 -19.09 1.99 -8.25
N ILE A 384 -17.98 1.34 -8.60
CA ILE A 384 -16.68 1.47 -7.92
C ILE A 384 -15.66 2.05 -8.90
N TYR A 385 -15.32 1.30 -9.95
CA TYR A 385 -14.24 1.63 -10.87
C TYR A 385 -14.54 2.85 -11.73
N GLY A 386 -13.59 3.77 -11.79
CA GLY A 386 -13.73 5.02 -12.56
C GLY A 386 -14.78 5.99 -12.02
N THR A 387 -15.33 5.74 -10.83
CA THR A 387 -16.26 6.68 -10.19
C THR A 387 -15.51 7.77 -9.42
N ARG A 388 -16.21 8.85 -9.10
CA ARG A 388 -15.78 9.91 -8.18
C ARG A 388 -16.84 10.09 -7.11
N THR A 389 -16.52 10.90 -6.09
CA THR A 389 -17.49 11.24 -5.06
C THR A 389 -18.68 11.97 -5.66
N TRP A 390 -19.85 11.74 -5.07
CA TRP A 390 -21.00 12.61 -5.30
C TRP A 390 -20.98 13.79 -4.31
N LYS A 391 -22.05 14.58 -4.25
CA LYS A 391 -22.21 15.69 -3.31
C LYS A 391 -22.29 15.22 -1.85
N VAL A 392 -22.80 14.00 -1.64
CA VAL A 392 -22.93 13.33 -0.35
C VAL A 392 -22.22 12.00 -0.47
N PHE A 393 -21.44 11.58 0.52
CA PHE A 393 -20.76 10.28 0.50
C PHE A 393 -21.70 9.14 0.92
N GLY A 394 -22.67 9.42 1.79
CA GLY A 394 -23.58 8.41 2.32
C GLY A 394 -24.61 8.96 3.30
N GLU A 395 -25.52 8.07 3.68
CA GLU A 395 -26.55 8.27 4.70
C GLU A 395 -26.71 7.00 5.52
N GLY A 396 -27.46 7.08 6.63
CA GLY A 396 -27.72 5.96 7.53
C GLY A 396 -27.30 6.22 8.98
N PRO A 397 -27.66 5.31 9.89
CA PRO A 397 -27.37 5.42 11.30
C PRO A 397 -25.89 5.20 11.64
N THR A 398 -25.13 4.48 10.80
CA THR A 398 -23.76 4.08 11.10
C THR A 398 -22.79 5.19 10.71
N LYS A 399 -22.23 5.87 11.72
CA LYS A 399 -21.33 7.00 11.55
C LYS A 399 -19.93 6.68 12.04
N GLN A 400 -18.95 7.18 11.29
CA GLN A 400 -17.57 7.23 11.74
C GLN A 400 -17.30 8.61 12.36
N GLU A 401 -16.96 8.64 13.64
CA GLU A 401 -16.79 9.91 14.37
C GLU A 401 -15.51 10.65 13.98
N LYS A 402 -14.42 9.94 13.67
CA LYS A 402 -13.10 10.54 13.40
C LYS A 402 -12.43 9.98 12.14
N SER A 403 -11.60 10.79 11.50
CA SER A 403 -10.60 10.31 10.54
C SER A 403 -9.38 9.78 11.28
N GLY A 404 -8.64 8.86 10.68
CA GLY A 404 -7.34 8.42 11.21
C GLY A 404 -7.02 6.96 10.92
N MET A 405 -5.93 6.50 11.53
CA MET A 405 -5.43 5.12 11.48
C MET A 405 -6.03 4.28 12.61
N PHE A 406 -6.01 2.95 12.45
CA PHE A 406 -6.47 1.93 13.40
C PHE A 406 -7.86 2.23 13.96
N LEU A 407 -8.83 2.35 13.06
CA LEU A 407 -10.21 2.58 13.44
C LEU A 407 -10.90 1.27 13.79
N ASP A 408 -11.86 1.36 14.70
CA ASP A 408 -12.71 0.22 15.04
C ASP A 408 -13.59 -0.17 13.85
N LYS A 409 -13.90 -1.47 13.79
CA LYS A 409 -14.87 -1.99 12.83
C LYS A 409 -16.21 -1.30 13.04
N LEU A 410 -16.85 -0.91 11.95
CA LEU A 410 -18.25 -0.47 11.92
C LEU A 410 -19.11 -1.60 11.33
N ASP A 411 -20.24 -1.87 11.96
CA ASP A 411 -21.21 -2.86 11.49
C ASP A 411 -22.33 -2.14 10.72
N TYR A 412 -22.18 -2.08 9.40
CA TYR A 412 -23.17 -1.48 8.51
C TYR A 412 -24.41 -2.37 8.34
N THR A 413 -25.51 -1.75 7.98
CA THR A 413 -26.79 -2.42 7.75
C THR A 413 -27.44 -1.94 6.46
N ALA A 414 -28.57 -2.56 6.08
CA ALA A 414 -29.38 -2.11 4.95
C ALA A 414 -29.98 -0.69 5.11
N GLN A 415 -29.78 -0.03 6.25
CA GLN A 415 -30.13 1.38 6.46
C GLN A 415 -28.99 2.33 6.07
N ASP A 416 -27.79 1.79 5.82
CA ASP A 416 -26.61 2.55 5.44
C ASP A 416 -26.44 2.52 3.93
N VAL A 417 -26.22 3.70 3.35
CA VAL A 417 -26.01 3.86 1.90
C VAL A 417 -24.73 4.63 1.66
N ARG A 418 -23.98 4.24 0.64
CA ARG A 418 -22.82 4.95 0.13
C ARG A 418 -23.02 5.35 -1.33
N TYR A 419 -22.61 6.57 -1.67
CA TYR A 419 -22.83 7.14 -2.99
C TYR A 419 -21.53 7.33 -3.75
N THR A 420 -21.58 6.96 -5.03
CA THR A 420 -20.54 7.28 -6.00
C THR A 420 -21.19 7.85 -7.25
N LYS A 421 -20.40 8.51 -8.11
CA LYS A 421 -20.91 9.12 -9.34
C LYS A 421 -19.96 8.89 -10.50
N LYS A 422 -20.53 8.64 -11.68
CA LYS A 422 -19.82 8.65 -12.96
C LYS A 422 -20.71 9.31 -14.02
N ASP A 423 -20.22 10.35 -14.66
CA ASP A 423 -20.98 11.13 -15.65
C ASP A 423 -22.33 11.61 -15.09
N ASN A 424 -23.45 11.24 -15.72
CA ASN A 424 -24.81 11.54 -15.29
C ASN A 424 -25.45 10.39 -14.48
N VAL A 425 -24.65 9.46 -13.97
CA VAL A 425 -25.12 8.31 -13.18
C VAL A 425 -24.66 8.46 -11.73
N ILE A 426 -25.61 8.38 -10.80
CA ILE A 426 -25.36 8.25 -9.37
C ILE A 426 -25.60 6.80 -9.00
N TYR A 427 -24.66 6.21 -8.27
CA TYR A 427 -24.84 4.88 -7.70
C TYR A 427 -25.12 5.00 -6.21
N ALA A 428 -26.16 4.31 -5.74
CA ALA A 428 -26.47 4.18 -4.33
C ALA A 428 -26.21 2.74 -3.89
N ILE A 429 -25.17 2.55 -3.10
CA ILE A 429 -24.68 1.27 -2.59
C ILE A 429 -25.27 1.08 -1.20
N VAL A 430 -26.37 0.32 -1.09
CA VAL A 430 -27.03 -0.03 0.17
C VAL A 430 -26.25 -1.18 0.82
N LEU A 431 -25.73 -0.97 2.03
CA LEU A 431 -24.81 -1.89 2.72
C LEU A 431 -25.56 -3.02 3.46
N GLY A 432 -26.45 -3.67 2.71
CA GLY A 432 -27.24 -4.82 3.14
C GLY A 432 -28.49 -4.98 2.28
N TRP A 433 -29.17 -6.12 2.39
CA TRP A 433 -30.46 -6.33 1.72
C TRP A 433 -31.63 -5.81 2.57
N PRO A 434 -32.40 -4.81 2.09
CA PRO A 434 -33.50 -4.21 2.85
C PRO A 434 -34.79 -5.04 2.87
N GLY A 435 -34.88 -6.12 2.08
CA GLY A 435 -36.08 -6.95 1.94
C GLY A 435 -36.61 -7.01 0.51
N GLU A 436 -37.46 -8.00 0.22
CA GLU A 436 -38.11 -8.17 -1.08
C GLU A 436 -39.39 -7.32 -1.17
N ASN A 437 -39.65 -6.68 -2.32
CA ASN A 437 -40.79 -5.77 -2.52
C ASN A 437 -40.95 -4.72 -1.41
N THR A 438 -39.85 -4.26 -0.85
CA THR A 438 -39.82 -3.30 0.25
C THR A 438 -39.60 -1.91 -0.32
N THR A 439 -40.39 -0.94 0.11
CA THR A 439 -40.15 0.46 -0.25
C THR A 439 -39.03 1.02 0.62
N VAL A 440 -38.00 1.57 -0.02
CA VAL A 440 -36.85 2.20 0.62
C VAL A 440 -36.80 3.65 0.17
N THR A 441 -36.40 4.54 1.08
CA THR A 441 -36.25 5.98 0.83
C THR A 441 -34.78 6.36 0.91
N LEU A 442 -34.25 6.95 -0.15
CA LEU A 442 -32.94 7.60 -0.17
C LEU A 442 -33.12 9.08 0.24
N GLN A 443 -32.77 9.38 1.48
CA GLN A 443 -33.03 10.68 2.12
C GLN A 443 -32.11 11.79 1.62
N SER A 444 -31.04 11.45 0.91
CA SER A 444 -30.12 12.43 0.31
C SER A 444 -30.72 13.15 -0.90
N PHE A 445 -31.84 12.67 -1.47
CA PHE A 445 -32.49 13.27 -2.65
C PHE A 445 -33.51 14.37 -2.28
N THR A 446 -33.14 15.27 -1.37
CA THR A 446 -34.02 16.36 -0.90
C THR A 446 -33.44 17.73 -1.23
N LYS A 447 -34.28 18.78 -1.14
CA LYS A 447 -33.82 20.17 -1.30
C LYS A 447 -32.88 20.61 -0.20
N GLU A 448 -33.03 20.07 1.00
CA GLU A 448 -32.14 20.35 2.13
C GLU A 448 -30.71 19.86 1.83
N THR A 449 -30.59 18.63 1.33
CA THR A 449 -29.29 18.00 1.06
C THR A 449 -28.67 18.48 -0.26
N LEU A 450 -29.45 18.56 -1.34
CA LEU A 450 -28.95 18.85 -2.68
C LEU A 450 -29.10 20.32 -3.09
N GLY A 451 -29.87 21.11 -2.35
CA GLY A 451 -30.24 22.47 -2.72
C GLY A 451 -31.41 22.50 -3.70
N GLU A 452 -31.66 23.67 -4.30
CA GLU A 452 -32.82 23.87 -5.19
C GLU A 452 -32.78 23.05 -6.49
N LYS A 453 -31.59 22.56 -6.88
CA LYS A 453 -31.36 21.79 -8.11
C LYS A 453 -31.17 20.30 -7.78
N ILE A 454 -32.24 19.64 -7.35
CA ILE A 454 -32.28 18.17 -7.29
C ILE A 454 -32.12 17.65 -8.73
N PRO A 455 -31.19 16.71 -8.99
CA PRO A 455 -31.03 16.12 -10.31
C PRO A 455 -32.35 15.52 -10.81
N GLN A 456 -32.73 15.81 -12.06
CA GLN A 456 -33.89 15.19 -12.66
C GLN A 456 -33.55 13.71 -12.93
N VAL A 457 -34.14 12.80 -12.14
CA VAL A 457 -33.95 11.36 -12.31
C VAL A 457 -34.82 10.87 -13.47
N GLU A 458 -34.18 10.20 -14.42
CA GLU A 458 -34.83 9.60 -15.59
C GLU A 458 -35.17 8.14 -15.33
N THR A 459 -34.23 7.37 -14.79
CA THR A 459 -34.41 5.95 -14.49
C THR A 459 -33.74 5.55 -13.19
N VAL A 460 -34.34 4.57 -12.52
CA VAL A 460 -33.76 3.84 -11.40
C VAL A 460 -33.76 2.36 -11.80
N SER A 461 -32.62 1.71 -11.65
CA SER A 461 -32.46 0.27 -11.89
C SER A 461 -31.53 -0.34 -10.85
N VAL A 462 -31.48 -1.67 -10.79
CA VAL A 462 -30.60 -2.41 -9.89
C VAL A 462 -29.55 -3.15 -10.69
N LEU A 463 -28.27 -2.97 -10.35
CA LEU A 463 -27.20 -3.75 -10.98
C LEU A 463 -27.37 -5.24 -10.65
N GLY A 464 -27.28 -6.09 -11.68
CA GLY A 464 -27.51 -7.54 -11.54
C GLY A 464 -28.97 -7.97 -11.58
N SER A 465 -29.92 -7.06 -11.81
CA SER A 465 -31.34 -7.40 -12.01
C SER A 465 -31.90 -6.78 -13.30
N ASN A 466 -32.83 -7.50 -13.92
CA ASN A 466 -33.61 -7.03 -15.06
C ASN A 466 -35.04 -6.63 -14.65
N GLU A 467 -35.36 -6.68 -13.35
CA GLU A 467 -36.66 -6.26 -12.85
C GLU A 467 -36.82 -4.74 -13.01
N LYS A 468 -38.01 -4.31 -13.43
CA LYS A 468 -38.36 -2.89 -13.45
C LYS A 468 -38.51 -2.39 -12.02
N ILE A 469 -37.83 -1.29 -11.71
CA ILE A 469 -37.91 -0.63 -10.41
C ILE A 469 -38.83 0.57 -10.53
N ASP A 470 -39.92 0.54 -9.77
CA ASP A 470 -40.80 1.69 -9.63
C ASP A 470 -40.19 2.66 -8.62
N PHE A 471 -40.18 3.95 -8.96
CA PHE A 471 -39.65 5.01 -8.11
C PHE A 471 -40.48 6.29 -8.17
N ASN A 472 -40.41 7.09 -7.11
CA ASN A 472 -41.00 8.42 -6.98
C ASN A 472 -40.02 9.33 -6.23
N ILE A 473 -40.08 10.64 -6.46
CA ILE A 473 -39.32 11.62 -5.68
C ILE A 473 -40.30 12.63 -5.10
N ASP A 474 -40.25 12.82 -3.79
CA ASP A 474 -40.97 13.88 -3.09
C ASP A 474 -40.04 14.70 -2.19
N ASP A 475 -40.60 15.45 -1.25
CA ASP A 475 -39.86 16.31 -0.32
C ASP A 475 -39.06 15.53 0.73
N THR A 476 -39.33 14.24 0.92
CA THR A 476 -38.63 13.37 1.88
C THR A 476 -37.52 12.54 1.24
N GLY A 477 -37.49 12.40 -0.08
CA GLY A 477 -36.38 11.81 -0.82
C GLY A 477 -36.80 11.05 -2.09
N LEU A 478 -35.91 10.15 -2.54
CA LEU A 478 -36.20 9.23 -3.64
C LEU A 478 -36.68 7.90 -3.05
N HIS A 479 -37.92 7.54 -3.35
CA HIS A 479 -38.53 6.28 -2.95
C HIS A 479 -38.42 5.28 -4.09
N PHE A 480 -38.00 4.06 -3.80
CA PHE A 480 -38.04 2.96 -4.76
C PHE A 480 -38.52 1.68 -4.07
N THR A 481 -39.09 0.76 -4.85
CA THR A 481 -39.44 -0.58 -4.36
C THR A 481 -38.37 -1.57 -4.81
N THR A 482 -37.83 -2.33 -3.85
CA THR A 482 -36.79 -3.34 -4.13
C THR A 482 -37.32 -4.46 -5.03
N PRO A 483 -36.44 -5.12 -5.81
CA PRO A 483 -36.82 -6.27 -6.62
C PRO A 483 -37.53 -7.37 -5.83
N LYS A 484 -38.30 -8.20 -6.53
CA LYS A 484 -38.93 -9.40 -5.96
C LYS A 484 -37.90 -10.45 -5.59
N GLN A 485 -36.84 -10.57 -6.38
CA GLN A 485 -35.76 -11.50 -6.12
C GLN A 485 -34.57 -10.79 -5.49
N LYS A 486 -34.08 -11.33 -4.36
CA LYS A 486 -32.84 -10.85 -3.75
C LYS A 486 -31.68 -10.95 -4.75
N VAL A 487 -31.00 -9.84 -4.96
CA VAL A 487 -29.87 -9.73 -5.91
C VAL A 487 -28.53 -9.99 -5.22
N ASP A 488 -28.31 -9.32 -4.08
CA ASP A 488 -27.14 -9.53 -3.22
C ASP A 488 -27.53 -9.17 -1.77
N ASP A 489 -26.89 -9.81 -0.80
CA ASP A 489 -27.07 -9.55 0.63
C ASP A 489 -25.93 -8.78 1.29
N LYS A 490 -24.79 -8.63 0.59
CA LYS A 490 -23.66 -7.84 1.07
C LYS A 490 -23.93 -6.37 0.89
N ALA A 491 -23.82 -5.92 -0.37
CA ALA A 491 -24.19 -4.58 -0.77
C ALA A 491 -24.99 -4.61 -2.08
N PHE A 492 -26.16 -3.98 -2.05
CA PHE A 492 -27.07 -3.86 -3.17
C PHE A 492 -26.91 -2.49 -3.84
N VAL A 493 -26.82 -2.46 -5.17
CA VAL A 493 -26.50 -1.21 -5.88
C VAL A 493 -27.65 -0.76 -6.78
N LEU A 494 -28.18 0.43 -6.49
CA LEU A 494 -29.02 1.16 -7.43
C LEU A 494 -28.15 1.98 -8.40
N LYS A 495 -28.56 1.97 -9.65
CA LYS A 495 -28.09 2.85 -10.71
C LYS A 495 -29.19 3.89 -10.98
N ILE A 496 -28.88 5.15 -10.74
CA ILE A 496 -29.80 6.29 -10.85
C ILE A 496 -29.28 7.18 -11.98
N VAL A 497 -29.95 7.15 -13.13
CA VAL A 497 -29.57 7.98 -14.30
C VAL A 497 -30.27 9.32 -14.20
N THR A 498 -29.51 10.40 -14.32
CA THR A 498 -30.01 11.78 -14.27
C THR A 498 -29.85 12.48 -15.62
N LYS A 499 -30.65 13.52 -15.85
CA LYS A 499 -30.58 14.35 -17.06
C LYS A 499 -29.38 15.30 -17.09
#